data_AF-M2Q0I8-F1
#
_entry.id   AF-M2Q0I8-F1
#
_cell.length_a   1.000
_cell.length_b   1.000
_cell.length_c   1.000
_cell.angle_alpha   90.00
_cell.angle_beta   90.00
_cell.angle_gamma   90.00
#
_symmetry.space_group_name_H-M   'P 1'
#
loop_
_entity.id
_entity.type
_entity.pdbx_description
1 polymer ?
#
loop_
_entity_poly.entity_id
_entity_poly.type
_entity_poly.pdbx_seq_one_letter_code
_entity_poly.pdbx_strand_id
1 'polypeptide(L)' 'MRAHRGLRHYWGLRVRGQHTKTTGRRGRTVGVSRTKGA' A
#
# COMPACT_ATOMS: atom_id res chain seq x y z
N MET A 1 18.46 1.20 12.95
CA MET A 1 17.44 0.26 12.41
C MET A 1 16.83 0.83 11.14
N ARG A 2 16.83 0.09 10.02
CA ARG A 2 16.17 0.51 8.77
C ARG A 2 14.65 0.30 8.90
N ALA A 3 13.97 1.20 9.61
CA ALA A 3 12.52 1.15 9.88
C ALA A 3 11.65 1.33 8.62
N HIS A 4 12.25 1.64 7.47
CA HIS A 4 11.53 1.80 6.20
C HIS A 4 10.71 0.57 5.79
N ARG A 5 11.25 -0.64 5.98
CA ARG A 5 10.49 -1.87 5.68
C ARG A 5 9.29 -2.02 6.62
N GLY A 6 9.47 -1.77 7.91
CA GLY A 6 8.41 -1.89 8.93
C GLY A 6 7.28 -0.89 8.71
N LEU A 7 7.61 0.38 8.51
CA LEU A 7 6.63 1.45 8.26
C LEU A 7 5.84 1.22 6.96
N ARG A 8 6.48 0.71 5.90
CA ARG A 8 5.78 0.38 4.66
C ARG A 8 4.80 -0.78 4.82
N HIS A 9 5.14 -1.78 5.64
CA HIS A 9 4.20 -2.85 5.95
C HIS A 9 2.98 -2.34 6.74
N TYR A 10 3.20 -1.47 7.73
CA TYR A 10 2.10 -0.90 8.53
C TYR A 10 1.10 -0.11 7.67
N TRP A 11 1.58 0.68 6.71
CA TRP A 11 0.72 1.44 5.80
C TRP A 11 0.25 0.67 4.56
N GLY A 12 0.59 -0.62 4.41
CA GLY A 12 0.24 -1.41 3.22
C GLY A 12 0.90 -0.95 1.92
N LEU A 13 2.01 -0.23 2.01
CA LEU A 13 2.78 0.27 0.87
C LEU A 13 3.80 -0.77 0.38
N ARG A 14 4.07 -0.78 -0.94
CA ARG A 14 5.01 -1.73 -1.55
C ARG A 14 6.44 -1.49 -1.03
N VAL A 15 7.13 -2.54 -0.58
CA VAL A 15 8.43 -2.44 0.10
C VAL A 15 9.63 -2.36 -0.87
N ARG A 16 9.54 -2.95 -2.06
CA ARG A 16 10.66 -3.14 -3.01
C ARG A 16 11.02 -1.94 -3.90
N GLY A 17 10.76 -0.70 -3.44
CA GLY A 17 11.18 0.51 -4.18
C GLY A 17 10.39 0.83 -5.46
N GLN A 18 9.18 0.32 -5.58
CA GLN A 18 8.28 0.64 -6.70
C GLN A 18 7.84 2.13 -6.70
N HIS A 19 7.72 2.74 -7.89
CA HIS A 19 7.26 4.13 -8.04
C HIS A 19 5.79 4.28 -7.64
N THR A 20 5.52 4.83 -6.45
CA THR A 20 4.17 4.95 -5.89
C THR A 20 3.34 6.11 -6.44
N LYS A 21 3.89 6.94 -7.34
CA LYS A 21 3.15 8.08 -7.94
C LYS A 21 2.06 7.60 -8.90
N THR A 22 2.41 6.71 -9.84
CA THR A 22 1.53 6.29 -10.94
C THR A 22 1.28 4.77 -10.97
N THR A 23 2.13 3.95 -10.34
CA THR A 23 1.93 2.49 -10.33
C THR A 23 0.92 2.08 -9.25
N GLY A 24 0.10 1.05 -9.53
CA GLY A 24 -0.89 0.54 -8.57
C GLY A 24 -2.18 1.36 -8.42
N ARG A 25 -2.47 2.26 -9.37
CA ARG A 25 -3.70 3.09 -9.40
C ARG A 25 -4.95 2.33 -9.88
N ARG A 26 -4.80 1.12 -10.43
CA ARG A 26 -5.90 0.23 -10.83
C ARG A 26 -5.99 -0.93 -9.83
N GLY A 27 -7.20 -1.21 -9.32
CA GLY A 27 -7.47 -2.27 -8.33
C GLY A 27 -7.98 -1.74 -6.99
N ARG A 28 -7.90 -2.57 -5.95
CA ARG A 28 -8.39 -2.27 -4.60
C ARG A 28 -7.49 -1.20 -3.96
N THR A 29 -8.06 -0.04 -3.63
CA THR A 29 -7.32 1.07 -3.02
C THR A 29 -6.69 0.64 -1.70
N VAL A 30 -5.38 0.79 -1.57
CA VAL A 30 -4.67 0.54 -0.31
C VAL A 30 -5.21 1.45 0.79
N GLY A 31 -5.56 0.86 1.94
CA GLY A 31 -6.12 1.60 3.09
C GLY A 31 -7.64 1.82 3.06
N VAL A 32 -8.38 1.25 2.10
CA VAL A 32 -9.84 1.41 2.05
C VAL A 32 -10.51 0.06 2.28
N SER A 33 -11.17 -0.09 3.42
CA SER A 33 -11.98 -1.26 3.74
C SER A 33 -13.35 -1.11 3.07
N ARG A 34 -13.61 -1.86 1.98
CA ARG A 34 -14.99 -2.04 1.50
C ARG A 34 -15.69 -3.00 2.46
N THR A 35 -16.79 -2.55 3.07
CA THR A 35 -17.72 -3.43 3.78
C THR A 35 -18.26 -4.45 2.78
N LYS A 36 -18.40 -5.71 3.21
CA LYS A 36 -18.78 -6.83 2.33
C LYS A 36 -20.23 -6.62 1.85
N GLY A 37 -20.43 -5.98 0.69
CA GLY A 37 -21.77 -5.76 0.13
C GLY A 37 -22.00 -4.50 -0.73
N ALA A 38 -20.96 -3.83 -1.25
CA ALA A 38 -21.10 -2.73 -2.21
C ALA A 38 -20.09 -2.83 -3.36
#